data_AF-A0A366REI4-F1
#
_entry.id   AF-A0A366REI4-F1
#
_cell.length_a   1.000
_cell.length_b   1.000
_cell.length_c   1.000
_cell.angle_alpha   90.00
_cell.angle_beta   90.00
_cell.angle_gamma   90.00
#
_symmetry.space_group_name_H-M   'P 1'
#
loop_
_entity.id
_entity.type
_entity.pdbx_description
1 polymer ?
#
loop_
_entity_poly.entity_id
_entity_poly.type
_entity_poly.pdbx_seq_one_letter_code
_entity_poly.pdbx_strand_id
1 'polypeptide(L)'
;MSALNSAVQEAEVQLEASQRRQQAAENRLEAIQQELEITERQLAIDERQVEAHRLMLEAARAQLRAEELRASTNAPAPPAGGYPYYATPGRIVALANSPEGAQAIVERIFRDVGANSLEVTVQPRAKSGLPVGDKVTVRVQRSPENGH
;
A
#
# COMPACT_ATOMS: atom_id res chain seq x y z
N MET A 1 8.86 -9.80 77.14
CA MET A 1 10.03 -9.41 76.31
C MET A 1 10.13 -10.22 75.01
N SER A 2 9.99 -11.56 75.03
CA SER A 2 10.11 -12.40 73.82
C SER A 2 9.13 -12.04 72.67
N ALA A 3 7.84 -11.84 72.95
CA ALA A 3 6.85 -11.51 71.90
C ALA A 3 7.10 -10.15 71.22
N LEU A 4 7.63 -9.17 71.97
CA LEU A 4 7.95 -7.85 71.42
C LEU A 4 9.14 -7.94 70.44
N ASN A 5 10.16 -8.72 70.78
CA ASN A 5 11.31 -8.93 69.91
C ASN A 5 10.93 -9.67 68.61
N SER A 6 10.03 -10.66 68.69
CA SER A 6 9.52 -11.34 67.49
C SER A 6 8.72 -10.40 66.58
N ALA A 7 7.86 -9.55 67.14
CA ALA A 7 7.10 -8.57 66.37
C ALA A 7 8.02 -7.54 65.68
N VAL A 8 9.09 -7.11 66.34
CA VAL A 8 10.09 -6.20 65.74
C VAL A 8 10.83 -6.88 64.59
N GLN A 9 11.27 -8.13 64.75
CA GLN A 9 11.92 -8.89 63.66
C GLN A 9 10.99 -9.09 62.45
N GLU A 10 9.72 -9.40 62.68
CA GLU A 10 8.74 -9.53 61.59
C GLU A 10 8.55 -8.19 60.86
N ALA A 11 8.47 -7.08 61.59
CA ALA A 11 8.37 -5.75 61.00
C ALA A 11 9.61 -5.37 60.17
N GLU A 12 10.81 -5.70 60.66
CA GLU A 12 12.07 -5.50 59.91
C GLU A 12 12.09 -6.29 58.61
N VAL A 13 11.73 -7.58 58.65
CA VAL A 13 11.66 -8.42 57.45
C VAL A 13 10.63 -7.90 56.45
N GLN A 14 9.47 -7.45 56.92
CA GLN A 14 8.46 -6.85 56.05
C GLN A 14 8.94 -5.54 55.43
N LEU A 15 9.65 -4.71 56.19
CA LEU A 15 10.22 -3.46 55.69
C LEU A 15 11.26 -3.72 54.60
N GLU A 16 12.20 -4.65 54.84
CA GLU A 16 13.20 -5.04 53.84
C GLU A 16 12.55 -5.59 52.57
N ALA A 17 11.52 -6.44 52.71
CA ALA A 17 10.78 -6.96 51.56
C ALA A 17 10.08 -5.84 50.78
N SER A 18 9.52 -4.85 51.47
CA SER A 18 8.91 -3.67 50.84
C SER A 18 9.94 -2.82 50.10
N GLN A 19 11.11 -2.56 50.71
CA GLN A 19 12.19 -1.81 50.09
C GLN A 19 12.71 -2.50 48.82
N ARG A 20 12.89 -3.83 48.86
CA ARG A 20 13.31 -4.59 47.67
C ARG A 20 12.27 -4.54 46.55
N ARG A 21 10.98 -4.58 46.88
CA ARG A 21 9.90 -4.43 45.89
C ARG A 21 9.89 -3.04 45.28
N GLN A 22 10.09 -2.00 46.09
CA GLN A 22 10.18 -0.63 45.62
C GLN A 22 11.37 -0.46 44.66
N GLN A 23 12.56 -0.92 45.04
CA GLN A 23 13.73 -0.86 44.16
C GLN A 23 13.51 -1.61 42.84
N ALA A 24 12.86 -2.78 42.89
CA ALA A 24 12.52 -3.52 41.68
C ALA A 24 11.52 -2.78 40.79
N ALA A 25 10.59 -2.03 41.37
CA ALA A 25 9.64 -1.20 40.63
C ALA A 25 10.35 0.01 39.98
N GLU A 26 11.25 0.67 40.71
CA GLU A 26 12.06 1.77 40.20
C GLU A 26 12.93 1.34 39.01
N ASN A 27 13.65 0.22 39.14
CA ASN A 27 14.47 -0.32 38.05
C ASN A 27 13.63 -0.68 36.81
N ARG A 28 12.40 -1.18 37.00
CA ARG A 28 11.48 -1.46 35.89
C ARG A 28 11.00 -0.19 35.21
N LEU A 29 10.74 0.87 35.99
CA LEU A 29 10.33 2.15 35.46
C LEU A 29 11.44 2.78 34.60
N GLU A 30 12.69 2.72 35.07
CA GLU A 30 13.86 3.18 34.29
C GLU A 30 14.01 2.39 32.98
N ALA A 31 13.83 1.07 33.00
CA ALA A 31 13.88 0.25 31.78
C ALA A 31 12.79 0.65 30.78
N ILE A 32 11.55 0.86 31.24
CA ILE A 32 10.45 1.33 30.39
C ILE A 32 10.76 2.72 29.80
N GLN A 33 11.35 3.62 30.59
CA GLN A 33 11.74 4.96 30.10
C GLN A 33 12.79 4.87 28.99
N GLN A 34 13.79 3.99 29.13
CA GLN A 34 14.81 3.77 28.10
C GLN A 34 14.20 3.18 26.81
N GLU A 35 13.29 2.21 26.94
CA GLU A 35 12.59 1.64 25.79
C GLU A 35 11.72 2.69 25.07
N LEU A 36 11.07 3.57 25.82
CA LEU A 36 10.29 4.66 25.25
C LEU A 36 11.18 5.63 24.47
N GLU A 37 12.32 6.03 25.02
CA GLU A 37 13.27 6.93 24.33
C GLU A 37 13.80 6.31 23.03
N ILE A 38 14.09 4.99 23.02
CA ILE A 38 14.50 4.28 21.80
C ILE A 38 13.37 4.32 20.75
N THR A 39 12.13 4.08 21.20
CA THR A 39 10.95 4.09 20.32
C THR A 39 10.71 5.47 19.72
N GLU A 40 10.84 6.54 20.51
CA GLU A 40 10.71 7.92 20.04
C GLU A 40 11.78 8.27 19.00
N ARG A 41 13.03 7.86 19.22
CA ARG A 41 14.11 8.06 18.24
C ARG A 41 13.85 7.31 16.94
N GLN A 42 13.33 6.09 17.01
CA GLN A 42 12.99 5.32 15.82
C GLN A 42 11.85 5.98 15.05
N LEU A 43 10.80 6.45 15.74
CA LEU A 43 9.69 7.17 15.12
C LEU A 43 10.19 8.42 14.38
N ALA A 44 11.09 9.20 14.98
CA ALA A 44 11.66 10.38 14.34
C ALA A 44 12.50 10.05 13.08
N ILE A 45 13.14 8.88 13.03
CA ILE A 45 13.84 8.40 11.83
C ILE A 45 12.81 8.05 10.74
N ASP A 46 11.77 7.31 11.10
CA ASP A 46 10.74 6.87 10.16
C ASP A 46 9.98 8.07 9.57
N GLU A 47 9.66 9.09 10.38
CA GLU A 47 9.05 10.35 9.92
C GLU A 47 9.91 11.05 8.87
N ARG A 48 11.23 11.13 9.09
CA ARG A 48 12.17 11.73 8.12
C ARG A 48 12.24 10.93 6.82
N GLN A 49 12.16 9.60 6.89
CA GLN A 49 12.15 8.76 5.70
C GLN A 49 10.87 8.94 4.89
N VAL A 50 9.71 9.01 5.56
CA VAL A 50 8.43 9.29 4.90
C VAL A 50 8.46 10.64 4.18
N GLU A 51 8.99 11.68 4.84
CA GLU A 51 9.11 13.01 4.22
C GLU A 51 10.06 12.99 3.01
N ALA A 52 11.20 12.29 3.09
CA ALA A 52 12.11 12.14 1.96
C ALA A 52 11.42 11.43 0.77
N HIS A 53 10.69 10.35 1.02
CA HIS A 53 9.92 9.66 -0.02
C HIS A 53 8.83 10.53 -0.63
N ARG A 54 8.15 11.35 0.19
CA ARG A 54 7.16 12.32 -0.29
C ARG A 54 7.80 13.32 -1.26
N LEU A 55 8.92 13.93 -0.89
CA LEU A 55 9.64 14.87 -1.74
C LEU A 55 10.12 14.22 -3.05
N MET A 56 10.62 12.98 -3.00
CA MET A 56 11.00 12.23 -4.20
C MET A 56 9.81 12.01 -5.14
N LEU A 57 8.64 11.65 -4.59
CA LEU A 57 7.42 11.44 -5.38
C LEU A 57 6.92 12.75 -6.01
N GLU A 58 6.98 13.86 -5.28
CA GLU A 58 6.63 15.19 -5.81
C GLU A 58 7.58 15.60 -6.95
N ALA A 59 8.89 15.35 -6.81
CA ALA A 59 9.87 15.60 -7.87
C ALA A 59 9.62 14.74 -9.11
N ALA A 60 9.35 13.44 -8.95
CA ALA A 60 9.02 12.55 -10.07
C ALA A 60 7.74 13.00 -10.81
N ARG A 61 6.71 13.43 -10.07
CA ARG A 61 5.48 13.98 -10.67
C ARG A 61 5.75 15.26 -11.45
N ALA A 62 6.60 16.15 -10.93
CA ALA A 62 6.98 17.37 -11.63
C ALA A 62 7.74 17.05 -12.93
N GLN A 63 8.63 16.07 -12.92
CA GLN A 63 9.34 15.60 -14.11
C GLN A 63 8.37 15.03 -15.16
N LEU A 64 7.44 14.17 -14.75
CA LEU A 64 6.44 13.60 -15.66
C LEU A 64 5.61 14.69 -16.36
N ARG A 65 5.10 15.68 -15.60
CA ARG A 65 4.38 16.82 -16.18
C ARG A 65 5.23 17.61 -17.16
N ALA A 66 6.52 17.78 -16.87
CA ALA A 66 7.43 18.48 -17.75
C ALA A 66 7.66 17.72 -19.07
N GLU A 67 7.74 16.39 -19.01
CA GLU A 67 7.82 15.55 -20.21
C GLU A 67 6.53 15.57 -21.02
N GLU A 68 5.36 15.50 -20.38
CA GLU A 68 4.06 15.62 -21.04
C GLU A 68 3.92 16.94 -21.81
N LEU A 69 4.31 18.07 -21.19
CA LEU A 69 4.31 19.37 -21.85
C LEU A 69 5.26 19.39 -23.07
N ARG A 70 6.47 18.83 -22.95
CA ARG A 70 7.41 18.75 -24.07
C ARG A 70 6.88 17.89 -25.21
N ALA A 71 6.26 16.76 -24.89
CA ALA A 71 5.64 15.88 -25.88
C ALA A 71 4.49 16.58 -26.60
N SER A 72 3.68 17.37 -25.87
CA SER A 72 2.59 18.15 -26.45
C SER A 72 3.09 19.26 -27.38
N THR A 73 4.21 19.93 -27.06
CA THR A 73 4.76 21.00 -27.91
C THR A 73 5.50 20.50 -29.15
N ASN A 74 6.01 19.27 -29.12
CA ASN A 74 6.72 18.64 -30.24
C ASN A 74 5.81 17.76 -31.11
N ALA A 75 4.50 17.71 -30.83
CA ALA A 75 3.57 16.98 -31.67
C ALA A 75 3.49 17.64 -33.07
N PRO A 76 3.78 16.90 -34.15
CA PRO A 76 3.65 17.44 -35.50
C PRO A 76 2.21 17.88 -35.75
N ALA A 77 2.02 19.04 -36.38
CA ALA A 77 0.70 19.54 -36.74
C ALA A 77 -0.07 18.46 -37.50
N PRO A 78 -1.35 18.18 -37.12
CA PRO A 78 -2.12 17.15 -37.81
C PRO A 78 -2.22 17.55 -39.29
N PRO A 79 -2.01 16.59 -40.23
CA PRO A 79 -2.16 16.90 -41.65
C PRO A 79 -3.59 17.42 -41.89
N ALA A 80 -3.70 18.52 -42.63
CA ALA A 80 -4.95 19.24 -42.90
C ALA A 80 -6.01 18.43 -43.71
N GLY A 81 -5.82 17.13 -43.88
CA GLY A 81 -6.81 16.22 -44.45
C GLY A 81 -7.49 15.45 -43.33
N GLY A 82 -8.79 15.66 -43.16
CA GLY A 82 -9.61 14.92 -42.23
C GLY A 82 -9.56 13.42 -42.53
N TYR A 83 -8.72 12.71 -41.80
CA TYR A 83 -8.85 11.26 -41.66
C TYR A 83 -9.93 11.01 -40.61
N PRO A 84 -10.96 10.18 -40.90
CA PRO A 84 -11.83 9.72 -39.84
C PRO A 84 -10.94 9.06 -38.79
N TYR A 85 -11.06 9.52 -37.55
CA TYR A 85 -10.48 8.87 -36.38
C TYR A 85 -11.06 7.44 -36.32
N TYR A 86 -10.43 6.50 -37.01
CA TYR A 86 -10.50 5.10 -36.62
C TYR A 86 -9.71 5.05 -35.31
N ALA A 87 -10.42 5.18 -34.20
CA ALA A 87 -9.89 4.86 -32.89
C ALA A 87 -9.31 3.45 -32.99
N THR A 88 -7.98 3.34 -33.06
CA THR A 88 -7.31 2.04 -32.98
C THR A 88 -7.79 1.41 -31.68
N PRO A 89 -8.46 0.24 -31.70
CA PRO A 89 -8.96 -0.37 -30.48
C PRO A 89 -7.79 -0.55 -29.52
N GLY A 90 -7.82 0.21 -28.41
CA GLY A 90 -6.79 0.14 -27.38
C GLY A 90 -6.73 -1.27 -26.82
N ARG A 91 -5.63 -1.98 -27.04
CA ARG A 91 -5.44 -3.34 -26.53
C ARG A 91 -4.82 -3.27 -25.14
N ILE A 92 -5.62 -3.56 -24.12
CA ILE A 92 -5.14 -3.72 -22.74
C ILE A 92 -4.82 -5.20 -22.52
N VAL A 93 -3.59 -5.50 -22.10
CA VAL A 93 -3.17 -6.85 -21.70
C VAL A 93 -2.99 -6.87 -20.20
N ALA A 94 -3.77 -7.71 -19.53
CA ALA A 94 -3.72 -7.90 -18.09
C ALA A 94 -3.60 -9.39 -17.75
N LEU A 95 -2.93 -9.67 -16.64
CA LEU A 95 -2.72 -11.01 -16.12
C LEU A 95 -3.48 -11.16 -14.81
N ALA A 96 -4.26 -12.23 -14.69
CA ALA A 96 -4.97 -12.58 -13.47
C ALA A 96 -4.71 -14.06 -13.14
N ASN A 97 -4.52 -14.34 -11.85
CA ASN A 97 -4.29 -15.69 -11.35
C ASN A 97 -5.60 -16.37 -10.88
N SER A 98 -6.73 -15.66 -10.91
CA SER A 98 -8.05 -16.18 -10.54
C SER A 98 -9.15 -15.50 -11.36
N PRO A 99 -10.33 -16.12 -11.51
CA PRO A 99 -11.47 -15.53 -12.22
C PRO A 99 -11.98 -14.24 -11.56
N GLU A 100 -11.94 -14.14 -10.23
CA GLU A 100 -12.32 -12.92 -9.49
C GLU A 100 -11.36 -11.76 -9.80
N GLY A 101 -10.06 -12.04 -9.90
CA GLY A 101 -9.07 -11.05 -10.30
C GLY A 101 -9.27 -10.56 -11.74
N ALA A 102 -9.66 -11.46 -12.65
CA ALA A 102 -9.99 -11.08 -14.03
C ALA A 102 -11.22 -10.16 -14.08
N GLN A 103 -12.26 -10.46 -13.28
CA GLN A 103 -13.45 -9.63 -13.19
C GLN A 103 -13.14 -8.22 -12.64
N ALA A 104 -12.35 -8.13 -11.58
CA ALA A 104 -11.94 -6.84 -11.00
C ALA A 104 -11.18 -5.95 -11.99
N ILE A 105 -10.34 -6.58 -12.84
CA ILE A 105 -9.61 -5.88 -13.90
C ILE A 105 -10.57 -5.34 -14.96
N VAL A 106 -11.54 -6.15 -15.41
CA VAL A 106 -12.53 -5.73 -16.41
C VAL A 106 -13.39 -4.56 -15.90
N GLU A 107 -13.85 -4.61 -14.65
CA GLU A 107 -14.60 -3.52 -14.01
C GLU A 107 -13.80 -2.23 -13.91
N ARG A 108 -12.51 -2.34 -13.56
CA ARG A 108 -11.60 -1.19 -13.53
C ARG A 108 -11.39 -0.59 -14.91
N ILE A 109 -11.26 -1.42 -15.95
CA ILE A 109 -11.14 -0.93 -17.34
C ILE A 109 -12.41 -0.18 -17.74
N PHE A 110 -13.59 -0.70 -17.42
CA PHE A 110 -14.85 0.01 -17.70
C PHE A 110 -14.91 1.39 -17.02
N ARG A 111 -14.42 1.49 -15.77
CA ARG A 111 -14.37 2.75 -15.02
C ARG A 111 -13.34 3.73 -15.57
N ASP A 112 -12.13 3.26 -15.81
CA ASP A 112 -10.98 4.10 -16.16
C ASP A 112 -11.04 4.54 -17.64
N VAL A 113 -11.60 3.70 -18.53
CA VAL A 113 -11.70 3.97 -19.98
C VAL A 113 -13.06 4.56 -20.37
N GLY A 114 -14.10 4.40 -19.53
CA GLY A 114 -15.45 4.89 -19.84
C GLY A 114 -16.13 4.17 -21.00
N ALA A 115 -15.71 2.94 -21.33
CA ALA A 115 -16.30 2.16 -22.41
C ALA A 115 -17.65 1.54 -22.00
N ASN A 116 -18.58 1.40 -22.94
CA ASN A 116 -19.85 0.68 -22.73
C ASN A 116 -19.78 -0.79 -23.18
N SER A 117 -18.75 -1.13 -23.95
CA SER A 117 -18.50 -2.50 -24.39
C SER A 117 -16.99 -2.77 -24.47
N LEU A 118 -16.57 -3.94 -24.00
CA LEU A 118 -15.20 -4.44 -24.09
C LEU A 118 -15.18 -5.79 -24.79
N GLU A 119 -14.20 -5.99 -25.65
CA GLU A 119 -13.86 -7.32 -26.17
C GLU A 119 -12.73 -7.88 -25.31
N VAL A 120 -13.05 -8.89 -24.51
CA VAL A 120 -12.12 -9.51 -23.57
C VAL A 120 -11.64 -10.82 -24.17
N THR A 121 -10.34 -10.90 -24.42
CA THR A 121 -9.67 -12.15 -24.76
C THR A 121 -9.03 -12.73 -23.51
N VAL A 122 -9.38 -13.98 -23.18
CA VAL A 122 -8.70 -14.77 -22.15
C VAL A 122 -7.89 -15.87 -22.81
N GLN A 123 -6.60 -15.93 -22.50
CA GLN A 123 -5.69 -16.99 -22.94
C GLN A 123 -5.02 -17.57 -21.71
N PRO A 124 -5.29 -18.85 -21.35
CA PRO A 124 -4.58 -19.48 -20.26
C PRO A 124 -3.10 -19.58 -20.61
N ARG A 125 -2.24 -19.39 -19.61
CA ARG A 125 -0.79 -19.51 -19.73
C ARG A 125 -0.24 -20.40 -18.61
N ALA A 126 0.75 -21.22 -18.94
CA ALA A 126 1.53 -21.96 -17.94
C ALA A 126 2.34 -20.99 -17.07
N LYS A 127 2.88 -21.49 -15.96
CA LYS A 127 3.86 -20.75 -15.14
C LYS A 127 5.09 -20.29 -15.93
N SER A 128 5.44 -21.00 -17.01
CA SER A 128 6.50 -20.62 -17.96
C SER A 128 6.12 -19.46 -18.88
N GLY A 129 4.89 -18.94 -18.79
CA GLY A 129 4.38 -17.87 -19.65
C GLY A 129 3.90 -18.32 -21.03
N LEU A 130 4.06 -19.60 -21.38
CA LEU A 130 3.59 -20.14 -22.66
C LEU A 130 2.07 -20.30 -22.65
N PRO A 131 1.37 -19.99 -23.77
CA PRO A 131 -0.07 -20.23 -23.87
C PRO A 131 -0.38 -21.73 -23.76
N VAL A 132 -1.40 -22.05 -22.98
CA VAL A 132 -1.91 -23.41 -22.81
C VAL A 132 -3.41 -23.37 -23.07
N GLY A 133 -3.90 -24.24 -23.94
CA GLY A 133 -5.32 -24.31 -24.30
C GLY A 133 -5.80 -23.20 -25.22
N ASP A 134 -7.12 -23.17 -25.44
CA ASP A 134 -7.75 -22.32 -26.44
C ASP A 134 -7.93 -20.88 -25.97
N LYS A 135 -7.82 -19.96 -26.93
CA LYS A 135 -8.14 -18.55 -26.76
C LYS A 135 -9.65 -18.37 -26.72
N VAL A 136 -10.20 -17.87 -25.62
CA VAL A 136 -11.62 -17.54 -25.53
C VAL A 136 -11.79 -16.04 -25.65
N THR A 137 -12.65 -15.59 -26.56
CA THR A 137 -12.96 -14.16 -26.74
C THR A 137 -14.42 -13.93 -26.41
N VAL A 138 -14.69 -13.03 -25.47
CA VAL A 138 -16.03 -12.71 -25.00
C VAL A 138 -16.25 -11.21 -25.12
N ARG A 139 -17.41 -10.82 -25.65
CA ARG A 139 -17.84 -9.43 -25.65
C ARG A 139 -18.63 -9.16 -24.38
N VAL A 140 -18.10 -8.28 -23.54
CA VAL A 140 -18.75 -7.85 -22.30
C VAL A 140 -19.36 -6.47 -22.54
N GLN A 141 -20.65 -6.33 -22.25
CA GLN A 141 -21.35 -5.05 -22.32
C GLN A 141 -21.82 -4.66 -20.92
N ARG A 142 -21.66 -3.39 -20.56
CA ARG A 142 -22.15 -2.88 -19.29
C ARG A 142 -23.67 -2.72 -19.41
N SER A 143 -24.42 -3.37 -18.53
CA SER A 143 -25.88 -3.24 -18.51
C SER A 143 -26.25 -1.78 -18.17
N PRO A 144 -27.21 -1.16 -18.89
CA PRO A 144 -27.56 0.26 -18.71
C PRO A 144 -28.17 0.58 -17.32
N GLU A 145 -28.51 -0.42 -16.53
CA GLU A 145 -29.22 -0.24 -15.25
C GLU A 145 -28.34 0.14 -14.05
N ASN A 146 -27.01 0.17 -14.20
CA ASN A 146 -26.07 0.48 -13.09
C ASN A 146 -25.39 1.86 -13.23
N GLY A 147 -26.07 2.83 -13.85
CA GLY A 147 -25.66 4.23 -13.90
C GLY A 147 -26.22 5.04 -12.72
N HIS A 148 -25.53 5.01 -11.58
CA HIS A 148 -25.65 6.00 -10.52
C HIS A 148 -24.27 6.58 -10.21
#